data_AF-A0A1U7IZV0-F1
#
_entry.id   AF-A0A1U7IZV0-F1
#
_cell.length_a   1.000
_cell.length_b   1.000
_cell.length_c   1.000
_cell.angle_alpha   90.00
_cell.angle_beta   90.00
_cell.angle_gamma   90.00
#
_symmetry.space_group_name_H-M   'P 1'
#
loop_
_entity.id
_entity.type
_entity.pdbx_description
1 polymer ?
#
loop_
_entity_poly.entity_id
_entity_poly.type
_entity_poly.pdbx_seq_one_letter_code
_entity_poly.pdbx_strand_id
1 'polypeptide(L)'
;MEPISKATDLTTSTGSGEAANSAIAPLFQSLELASSPADALISTSRLIQAKARRLVVPTDPVAVDLYTLDDRCESYQAEPIQVPRTQSMENTVALIMAEQAIPELNLSGYRTSFDPETNTVTIDLRVARSSRRVLNSLSVCEQKALLGSLRETLINQPDWKIEAVVFTNRGNPLVL
;
A
#
# COMPACT_ATOMS: atom_id res chain seq x y z
N MET A 1 -38.58 -28.29 68.19
CA MET A 1 -37.49 -27.30 68.17
C MET A 1 -37.90 -26.22 67.17
N GLU A 2 -38.64 -25.23 67.69
CA GLU A 2 -38.81 -23.89 67.09
C GLU A 2 -37.45 -23.15 67.02
N PRO A 3 -37.32 -21.94 66.43
CA PRO A 3 -38.04 -21.38 65.28
C PRO A 3 -37.14 -20.53 64.34
N ILE A 4 -37.79 -20.01 63.30
CA ILE A 4 -37.42 -18.86 62.44
C ILE A 4 -37.12 -17.59 63.27
N SER A 5 -36.21 -16.73 62.81
CA SER A 5 -36.25 -15.28 63.10
C SER A 5 -35.68 -14.41 61.98
N LYS A 6 -36.41 -13.31 61.75
CA LYS A 6 -36.24 -12.17 60.84
C LYS A 6 -35.25 -11.12 61.37
N ALA A 7 -34.85 -10.21 60.47
CA ALA A 7 -34.67 -8.73 60.58
C ALA A 7 -33.38 -8.32 59.84
N THR A 8 -33.43 -7.67 58.68
CA THR A 8 -33.66 -6.23 58.44
C THR A 8 -32.74 -5.34 59.29
N ASP A 9 -31.74 -4.71 58.66
CA ASP A 9 -31.61 -3.26 58.82
C ASP A 9 -30.96 -2.57 57.62
N LEU A 10 -31.56 -1.43 57.30
CA LEU A 10 -31.15 -0.45 56.31
C LEU A 10 -30.04 0.40 56.94
N THR A 11 -28.98 0.74 56.19
CA THR A 11 -28.26 1.98 56.49
C THR A 11 -27.77 2.63 55.20
N THR A 12 -28.52 3.63 54.76
CA THR A 12 -28.06 4.67 53.84
C THR A 12 -27.10 5.58 54.60
N SER A 13 -25.93 5.87 54.04
CA SER A 13 -25.13 7.04 54.40
C SER A 13 -24.56 7.66 53.12
N THR A 14 -25.17 8.77 52.74
CA THR A 14 -24.65 9.77 51.80
C THR A 14 -23.63 10.62 52.54
N GLY A 15 -22.44 10.80 51.97
CA GLY A 15 -21.40 11.69 52.51
C GLY A 15 -20.37 12.06 51.46
N SER A 16 -20.48 13.29 50.95
CA SER A 16 -19.64 13.95 49.96
C SER A 16 -18.20 14.22 50.44
N GLY A 17 -17.26 14.34 49.49
CA GLY A 17 -15.87 14.75 49.69
C GLY A 17 -15.04 14.34 48.47
N GLU A 18 -15.17 15.01 47.32
CA GLU A 18 -14.50 16.26 46.95
C GLU A 18 -13.00 16.08 46.63
N ALA A 19 -12.75 16.16 45.31
CA ALA A 19 -11.62 16.74 44.60
C ALA A 19 -10.17 16.24 44.78
N ALA A 20 -9.54 16.18 43.59
CA ALA A 20 -8.11 16.28 43.31
C ALA A 20 -7.31 14.98 43.41
N ASN A 21 -7.45 14.13 42.39
CA ASN A 21 -6.26 13.44 41.88
C ASN A 21 -5.86 14.06 40.55
N SER A 22 -4.78 14.83 40.62
CA SER A 22 -4.24 15.68 39.58
C SER A 22 -3.89 14.86 38.34
N ALA A 23 -4.65 15.05 37.27
CA ALA A 23 -4.27 14.63 35.94
C ALA A 23 -3.11 15.53 35.49
N ILE A 24 -1.89 15.02 35.57
CA ILE A 24 -0.77 15.55 34.80
C ILE A 24 -0.40 14.47 33.79
N ALA A 25 -1.24 14.35 32.76
CA ALA A 25 -0.83 13.71 31.52
C ALA A 25 0.31 14.56 30.92
N PRO A 26 1.40 13.97 30.42
CA PRO A 26 2.46 14.74 29.80
C PRO A 26 1.91 15.36 28.51
N LEU A 27 1.73 16.68 28.55
CA LEU A 27 1.31 17.54 27.45
C LEU A 27 2.45 17.71 26.43
N PHE A 28 3.05 16.63 25.92
CA PHE A 28 4.16 16.71 24.95
C PHE A 28 4.22 15.54 23.93
N GLN A 29 3.18 14.72 23.79
CA GLN A 29 3.21 13.55 22.88
C GLN A 29 2.37 13.67 21.59
N SER A 30 2.00 14.87 21.18
CA SER A 30 1.26 15.07 19.92
C SER A 30 1.96 16.02 18.95
N LEU A 31 3.28 15.91 18.83
CA LEU A 31 3.92 16.23 17.55
C LEU A 31 3.66 15.03 16.64
N GLU A 32 2.55 15.09 15.91
CA GLU A 32 2.27 14.17 14.82
C GLU A 32 3.53 14.02 13.96
N LEU A 33 3.94 12.78 13.72
CA LEU A 33 4.98 12.47 12.74
C LEU A 33 4.41 12.73 11.34
N ALA A 34 4.22 13.99 10.98
CA ALA A 34 4.08 14.38 9.59
C ALA A 34 5.37 13.95 8.86
N SER A 35 5.22 13.41 7.65
CA SER A 35 6.34 13.19 6.75
C SER A 35 7.17 14.47 6.62
N SER A 36 8.50 14.34 6.68
CA SER A 36 9.37 15.51 6.59
C SER A 36 9.16 16.21 5.24
N PRO A 37 9.15 17.56 5.18
CA PRO A 37 9.08 18.30 3.91
C PRO A 37 10.14 17.84 2.89
N ALA A 38 11.30 17.38 3.37
CA ALA A 38 12.36 16.83 2.53
C ALA A 38 11.95 15.52 1.83
N ASP A 39 11.28 14.61 2.55
CA ASP A 39 10.83 13.32 2.00
C ASP A 39 9.74 13.51 0.93
N ALA A 40 8.87 14.50 1.15
CA ALA A 40 7.84 14.88 0.18
C ALA A 40 8.46 15.40 -1.13
N LEU A 41 9.42 16.32 -1.05
CA LEU A 41 10.12 16.86 -2.23
C LEU A 41 10.87 15.77 -3.03
N ILE A 42 11.53 14.85 -2.33
CA ILE A 42 12.24 13.72 -2.97
C ILE A 42 11.23 12.82 -3.70
N SER A 43 10.09 12.52 -3.07
CA SER A 43 9.04 11.68 -3.65
C SER A 43 8.41 12.32 -4.89
N THR A 44 8.09 13.62 -4.82
CA THR A 44 7.58 14.37 -5.98
C THR A 44 8.57 14.40 -7.13
N SER A 45 9.86 14.64 -6.84
CA SER A 45 10.92 14.67 -7.86
C SER A 45 11.06 13.31 -8.57
N ARG A 46 11.00 12.20 -7.81
CA ARG A 46 11.02 10.85 -8.38
C ARG A 46 9.83 10.59 -9.28
N LEU A 47 8.62 10.98 -8.86
CA LEU A 47 7.41 10.81 -9.65
C LEU A 47 7.49 11.59 -10.97
N ILE A 48 7.92 12.85 -10.93
CA ILE A 48 8.10 13.68 -12.13
C ILE A 48 9.10 13.02 -13.07
N GLN A 49 10.24 12.57 -12.55
CA GLN A 49 11.26 11.89 -13.34
C GLN A 49 10.75 10.59 -13.96
N ALA A 50 9.97 9.80 -13.22
CA ALA A 50 9.40 8.55 -13.69
C ALA A 50 8.38 8.80 -14.82
N LYS A 51 7.48 9.76 -14.65
CA LYS A 51 6.53 10.16 -15.70
C LYS A 51 7.24 10.69 -16.95
N ALA A 52 8.31 11.48 -16.78
CA ALA A 52 9.08 12.00 -17.90
C ALA A 52 9.72 10.89 -18.76
N ARG A 53 10.00 9.71 -18.20
CA ARG A 53 10.54 8.56 -18.98
C ARG A 53 9.58 8.09 -20.06
N ARG A 54 8.26 8.26 -19.87
CA ARG A 54 7.25 7.90 -20.88
C ARG A 54 7.28 8.79 -22.12
N LEU A 55 7.86 9.98 -22.01
CA LEU A 55 7.97 10.93 -23.13
C LEU A 55 9.09 10.57 -24.11
N VAL A 56 9.97 9.65 -23.71
CA VAL A 56 11.08 9.18 -24.54
C VAL A 56 10.61 7.98 -25.36
N VAL A 57 10.66 8.09 -26.69
CA VAL A 57 10.37 6.97 -27.59
C VAL A 57 11.61 6.06 -27.71
N PRO A 58 11.51 4.77 -27.34
CA PRO A 58 12.62 3.83 -27.46
C PRO A 58 12.97 3.48 -28.92
N THR A 59 14.20 3.01 -29.13
CA THR A 59 14.58 2.32 -30.38
C THR A 59 13.94 0.93 -30.38
N ASP A 60 13.08 0.63 -31.36
CA ASP A 60 12.17 -0.53 -31.40
C ASP A 60 11.14 -0.55 -30.26
N PRO A 61 10.12 0.33 -30.33
CA PRO A 61 9.09 0.41 -29.32
C PRO A 61 8.00 -0.66 -29.53
N VAL A 62 7.37 -1.06 -28.43
CA VAL A 62 6.09 -1.77 -28.40
C VAL A 62 5.10 -0.95 -27.57
N ALA A 63 3.86 -0.87 -28.06
CA ALA A 63 2.77 -0.24 -27.34
C ALA A 63 2.31 -1.15 -26.21
N VAL A 64 2.12 -0.56 -25.03
CA VAL A 64 1.60 -1.22 -23.83
C VAL A 64 0.53 -0.33 -23.23
N ASP A 65 -0.63 -0.89 -22.92
CA ASP A 65 -1.67 -0.16 -22.19
C ASP A 65 -1.37 -0.20 -20.69
N LEU A 66 -1.03 0.95 -20.12
CA LEU A 66 -0.84 1.10 -18.69
C LEU A 66 -2.18 1.36 -18.00
N TYR A 67 -2.52 0.57 -17.01
CA TYR A 67 -3.76 0.72 -16.27
C TYR A 67 -3.49 1.48 -14.97
N THR A 68 -4.08 2.66 -14.83
CA THR A 68 -4.02 3.47 -13.62
C THR A 68 -5.40 3.68 -13.04
N LEU A 69 -5.51 3.61 -11.72
CA LEU A 69 -6.76 3.86 -11.01
C LEU A 69 -7.19 5.33 -11.16
N ASP A 70 -8.49 5.57 -11.34
CA ASP A 70 -9.05 6.93 -11.35
C ASP A 70 -8.94 7.65 -9.99
N ASP A 71 -9.20 8.96 -9.99
CA ASP A 71 -9.13 9.81 -8.82
C ASP A 71 -10.18 9.50 -7.74
N ARG A 72 -11.17 8.65 -8.06
CA ARG A 72 -12.22 8.16 -7.15
C ARG A 72 -11.92 6.77 -6.62
N CYS A 73 -10.82 6.16 -7.03
CA CYS A 73 -10.44 4.81 -6.70
C CYS A 73 -11.42 3.72 -7.19
N GLU A 74 -12.21 3.99 -8.22
CA GLU A 74 -13.32 3.12 -8.65
C GLU A 74 -12.88 2.20 -9.81
N SER A 75 -12.41 2.79 -10.91
CA SER A 75 -12.12 2.11 -12.17
C SER A 75 -10.68 2.32 -12.62
N TYR A 76 -10.18 1.42 -13.47
CA TYR A 76 -8.89 1.62 -14.15
C TYR A 76 -9.09 2.29 -15.51
N GLN A 77 -8.18 3.20 -15.84
CA GLN A 77 -8.08 3.86 -17.12
C GLN A 77 -6.82 3.37 -17.83
N ALA A 78 -6.98 2.95 -19.09
CA ALA A 78 -5.87 2.54 -19.94
C ALA A 78 -5.22 3.78 -20.57
N GLU A 79 -3.89 3.87 -20.45
CA GLU A 79 -3.05 4.88 -21.06
C GLU A 79 -2.01 4.18 -21.95
N PRO A 80 -2.03 4.35 -23.27
CA PRO A 80 -1.05 3.73 -24.15
C PRO A 80 0.31 4.39 -23.96
N ILE A 81 1.33 3.58 -23.65
CA ILE A 81 2.73 4.00 -23.53
C ILE A 81 3.61 3.22 -24.51
N GLN A 82 4.79 3.79 -24.82
CA GLN A 82 5.80 3.11 -25.62
C GLN A 82 6.92 2.63 -24.70
N VAL A 83 7.21 1.33 -24.73
CA VAL A 83 8.35 0.74 -24.00
C VAL A 83 9.28 0.01 -24.97
N PRO A 84 10.57 -0.19 -24.65
CA PRO A 84 11.44 -1.00 -25.48
C PRO A 84 10.86 -2.41 -25.63
N ARG A 85 10.85 -2.95 -26.85
CA ARG A 85 10.35 -4.31 -27.10
C ARG A 85 11.13 -5.36 -26.31
N THR A 86 12.45 -5.18 -26.21
CA THR A 86 13.29 -6.02 -25.37
C THR A 86 12.93 -5.80 -23.90
N GLN A 87 12.56 -6.87 -23.19
CA GLN A 87 12.16 -6.82 -21.77
C GLN A 87 10.97 -5.86 -21.53
N SER A 88 10.02 -5.81 -22.46
CA SER A 88 8.88 -4.90 -22.40
C SER A 88 8.07 -5.06 -21.11
N MET A 89 7.90 -6.30 -20.63
CA MET A 89 7.18 -6.59 -19.38
C MET A 89 7.94 -6.00 -18.18
N GLU A 90 9.24 -6.30 -18.05
CA GLU A 90 10.06 -5.83 -16.93
C GLU A 90 10.19 -4.30 -16.92
N ASN A 91 10.33 -3.69 -18.10
CA ASN A 91 10.36 -2.23 -18.24
C ASN A 91 9.03 -1.59 -17.82
N THR A 92 7.90 -2.17 -18.20
CA THR A 92 6.58 -1.70 -17.76
C THR A 92 6.41 -1.82 -16.26
N VAL A 93 6.79 -2.96 -15.65
CA VAL A 93 6.76 -3.10 -14.20
C VAL A 93 7.66 -2.04 -13.55
N ALA A 94 8.87 -1.81 -14.06
CA ALA A 94 9.77 -0.78 -13.55
C ALA A 94 9.18 0.62 -13.60
N LEU A 95 8.46 0.96 -14.69
CA LEU A 95 7.75 2.22 -14.83
C LEU A 95 6.65 2.35 -13.78
N ILE A 96 5.78 1.35 -13.66
CA ILE A 96 4.71 1.36 -12.63
C ILE A 96 5.33 1.55 -11.26
N MET A 97 6.33 0.74 -10.89
CA MET A 97 6.96 0.80 -9.57
C MET A 97 7.64 2.15 -9.29
N ALA A 98 8.18 2.82 -10.30
CA ALA A 98 8.82 4.13 -10.16
C ALA A 98 7.81 5.27 -9.98
N GLU A 99 6.58 5.10 -10.44
CA GLU A 99 5.52 6.10 -10.35
C GLU A 99 4.62 5.96 -9.14
N GLN A 100 4.80 4.88 -8.37
CA GLN A 100 4.06 4.66 -7.14
C GLN A 100 4.73 5.44 -6.02
N ALA A 101 4.07 6.50 -5.57
CA ALA A 101 4.48 7.30 -4.42
C ALA A 101 3.46 7.11 -3.28
N ILE A 102 3.64 6.04 -2.51
CA ILE A 102 2.81 5.77 -1.33
C ILE A 102 3.53 6.33 -0.10
N PRO A 103 2.92 7.31 0.62
CA PRO A 103 3.53 7.85 1.82
C PRO A 103 3.89 6.76 2.81
N GLU A 104 5.11 6.84 3.34
CA GLU A 104 5.65 5.98 4.39
C GLU A 104 5.84 4.49 4.05
N LEU A 105 5.48 4.07 2.84
CA LEU A 105 5.85 2.77 2.30
C LEU A 105 7.15 2.90 1.49
N ASN A 106 8.24 2.36 2.02
CA ASN A 106 9.52 2.29 1.34
C ASN A 106 9.77 0.86 0.85
N LEU A 107 10.04 0.71 -0.45
CA LEU A 107 10.50 -0.56 -1.02
C LEU A 107 12.03 -0.53 -1.20
N SER A 108 12.67 -1.62 -0.82
CA SER A 108 14.09 -1.88 -1.10
C SER A 108 14.33 -2.42 -2.52
N GLY A 109 13.25 -2.73 -3.23
CA GLY A 109 13.25 -3.25 -4.59
C GLY A 109 12.08 -4.21 -4.81
N TYR A 110 12.07 -4.83 -5.98
CA TYR A 110 11.14 -5.89 -6.33
C TYR A 110 11.85 -6.95 -7.19
N ARG A 111 11.23 -8.12 -7.35
CA ARG A 111 11.64 -9.13 -8.33
C ARG A 111 10.42 -9.62 -9.10
N THR A 112 10.63 -9.95 -10.36
CA THR A 112 9.63 -10.56 -11.24
C THR A 112 10.10 -11.95 -11.65
N SER A 113 9.17 -12.89 -11.76
CA SER A 113 9.41 -14.19 -12.37
C SER A 113 8.16 -14.64 -13.12
N PHE A 114 8.34 -15.22 -14.30
CA PHE A 114 7.27 -15.78 -15.10
C PHE A 114 7.34 -17.30 -15.07
N ASP A 115 6.22 -17.94 -14.75
CA ASP A 115 6.03 -19.38 -14.85
C ASP A 115 5.32 -19.72 -16.17
N PRO A 116 6.01 -20.36 -17.14
CA PRO A 116 5.43 -20.70 -18.43
C PRO A 116 4.46 -21.88 -18.38
N GLU A 117 4.43 -22.67 -17.31
CA GLU A 117 3.49 -23.79 -17.17
C GLU A 117 2.09 -23.30 -16.79
N THR A 118 2.03 -22.23 -15.99
CA THR A 118 0.79 -21.66 -15.47
C THR A 118 0.49 -20.25 -16.01
N ASN A 119 1.32 -19.74 -16.93
CA ASN A 119 1.24 -18.38 -17.46
C ASN A 119 1.12 -17.31 -16.35
N THR A 120 1.80 -17.52 -15.22
CA THR A 120 1.66 -16.69 -14.01
C THR A 120 2.92 -15.85 -13.80
N VAL A 121 2.73 -14.55 -13.58
CA VAL A 121 3.80 -13.66 -13.11
C VAL A 121 3.74 -13.54 -11.59
N THR A 122 4.86 -13.82 -10.92
CA THR A 122 5.04 -13.50 -9.50
C THR A 122 5.86 -12.22 -9.35
N ILE A 123 5.33 -11.27 -8.57
CA ILE A 123 6.01 -10.03 -8.20
C ILE A 123 6.31 -10.05 -6.70
N ASP A 124 7.60 -10.18 -6.34
CA ASP A 124 8.10 -10.15 -4.96
C ASP A 124 8.45 -8.70 -4.57
N LEU A 125 7.55 -8.04 -3.84
CA LEU A 125 7.69 -6.67 -3.37
C LEU A 125 8.44 -6.63 -2.03
N ARG A 126 9.63 -6.02 -2.01
CA ARG A 126 10.51 -6.08 -0.84
C ARG A 126 10.41 -4.80 -0.02
N VAL A 127 9.56 -4.81 1.00
CA VAL A 127 9.47 -3.70 1.95
C VAL A 127 10.83 -3.49 2.63
N ALA A 128 11.30 -2.24 2.60
CA ALA A 128 12.54 -1.82 3.22
C ALA A 128 12.41 -1.84 4.75
N ARG A 129 13.52 -2.08 5.46
CA ARG A 129 13.53 -2.04 6.94
C ARG A 129 13.23 -0.65 7.51
N SER A 130 13.47 0.40 6.72
CA SER A 130 13.17 1.79 7.06
C SER A 130 11.72 2.20 6.74
N SER A 131 10.93 1.31 6.15
CA SER A 131 9.52 1.57 5.88
C SER A 131 8.73 1.66 7.18
N ARG A 132 7.88 2.68 7.32
CA ARG A 132 6.98 2.79 8.48
C ARG A 132 5.67 2.06 8.24
N ARG A 133 5.30 1.87 6.97
CA ARG A 133 4.14 1.09 6.54
C ARG A 133 4.55 -0.23 5.89
N VAL A 134 3.63 -1.19 5.91
CA VAL A 134 3.74 -2.48 5.21
C VAL A 134 2.63 -2.62 4.18
N LEU A 135 2.78 -3.52 3.23
CA LEU A 135 1.81 -3.70 2.13
C LEU A 135 0.39 -4.00 2.64
N ASN A 136 0.24 -4.79 3.70
CA ASN A 136 -1.07 -5.11 4.29
C ASN A 136 -1.70 -3.94 5.08
N SER A 137 -0.95 -2.86 5.33
CA SER A 137 -1.47 -1.64 5.98
C SER A 137 -1.96 -0.59 4.98
N LEU A 138 -1.88 -0.90 3.68
CA LEU A 138 -2.37 -0.03 2.64
C LEU A 138 -3.89 0.00 2.66
N SER A 139 -4.47 1.19 2.46
CA SER A 139 -5.89 1.32 2.20
C SER A 139 -6.28 0.56 0.93
N VAL A 140 -7.57 0.25 0.77
CA VAL A 140 -8.07 -0.43 -0.44
C VAL A 140 -7.72 0.35 -1.71
N CYS A 141 -7.80 1.69 -1.68
CA CYS A 141 -7.40 2.52 -2.82
C CYS A 141 -5.91 2.37 -3.14
N GLU A 142 -5.03 2.42 -2.13
CA GLU A 142 -3.58 2.26 -2.33
C GLU A 142 -3.22 0.85 -2.83
N GLN A 143 -3.89 -0.19 -2.32
CA GLN A 143 -3.71 -1.56 -2.80
C GLN A 143 -4.15 -1.71 -4.26
N LYS A 144 -5.31 -1.15 -4.64
CA LYS A 144 -5.77 -1.10 -6.04
C LYS A 144 -4.79 -0.31 -6.91
N ALA A 145 -4.35 0.86 -6.45
CA ALA A 145 -3.45 1.74 -7.19
C ALA A 145 -2.08 1.09 -7.45
N LEU A 146 -1.54 0.31 -6.51
CA LEU A 146 -0.26 -0.39 -6.69
C LEU A 146 -0.43 -1.78 -7.30
N LEU A 147 -1.06 -2.69 -6.56
CA LEU A 147 -1.13 -4.12 -6.88
C LEU A 147 -2.14 -4.38 -8.00
N GLY A 148 -3.27 -3.69 -7.95
CA GLY A 148 -4.29 -3.76 -8.98
C GLY A 148 -3.79 -3.22 -10.32
N SER A 149 -3.17 -2.04 -10.36
CA SER A 149 -2.57 -1.47 -11.58
C SER A 149 -1.51 -2.39 -12.20
N LEU A 150 -0.64 -3.02 -11.39
CA LEU A 150 0.31 -4.03 -11.87
C LEU A 150 -0.42 -5.22 -12.50
N ARG A 151 -1.42 -5.76 -11.81
CA ARG A 151 -2.19 -6.92 -12.30
C ARG A 151 -2.90 -6.61 -13.61
N GLU A 152 -3.68 -5.52 -13.64
CA GLU A 152 -4.46 -5.13 -14.81
C GLU A 152 -3.56 -4.84 -16.00
N THR A 153 -2.45 -4.13 -15.80
CA THR A 153 -1.50 -3.84 -16.87
C THR A 153 -0.93 -5.12 -17.47
N LEU A 154 -0.52 -6.07 -16.63
CA LEU A 154 0.14 -7.29 -17.09
C LEU A 154 -0.82 -8.27 -17.78
N ILE A 155 -2.01 -8.49 -17.23
CA ILE A 155 -2.99 -9.46 -17.77
C ILE A 155 -3.61 -8.95 -19.09
N ASN A 156 -3.77 -7.63 -19.23
CA ASN A 156 -4.37 -7.06 -20.44
C ASN A 156 -3.35 -6.83 -21.59
N GLN A 157 -2.10 -7.29 -21.48
CA GLN A 157 -1.18 -7.29 -22.62
C GLN A 157 -1.20 -8.63 -23.38
N PRO A 158 -1.76 -8.68 -24.60
CA PRO A 158 -1.93 -9.93 -25.34
C PRO A 158 -0.60 -10.61 -25.70
N ASP A 159 0.45 -9.82 -25.95
CA ASP A 159 1.76 -10.34 -26.35
C ASP A 159 2.47 -11.11 -25.22
N TRP A 160 2.14 -10.83 -23.96
CA TRP A 160 2.80 -11.45 -22.81
C TRP A 160 2.15 -12.77 -22.38
N LYS A 161 0.90 -13.01 -22.81
CA LYS A 161 0.15 -14.25 -22.52
C LYS A 161 0.10 -14.58 -21.02
N ILE A 162 -0.11 -13.55 -20.19
CA ILE A 162 -0.18 -13.69 -18.73
C ILE A 162 -1.64 -13.96 -18.33
N GLU A 163 -1.87 -15.06 -17.63
CA GLU A 163 -3.20 -15.42 -17.11
C GLU A 163 -3.43 -14.93 -15.67
N ALA A 164 -2.35 -14.85 -14.87
CA ALA A 164 -2.45 -14.43 -13.48
C ALA A 164 -1.22 -13.65 -13.00
N VAL A 165 -1.46 -12.79 -12.01
CA VAL A 165 -0.40 -12.06 -11.29
C VAL A 165 -0.55 -12.29 -9.80
N VAL A 166 0.52 -12.83 -9.20
CA VAL A 166 0.63 -13.14 -7.78
C VAL A 166 1.64 -12.19 -7.13
N PHE A 167 1.31 -11.71 -5.93
CA PHE A 167 2.17 -10.81 -5.17
C PHE A 167 2.72 -11.49 -3.92
N THR A 168 3.99 -11.27 -3.64
CA THR A 168 4.66 -11.78 -2.45
C THR A 168 5.49 -10.69 -1.78
N ASN A 169 5.84 -10.89 -0.51
CA ASN A 169 6.86 -10.12 0.20
C ASN A 169 7.89 -11.05 0.81
N ARG A 170 9.08 -11.06 0.19
CA ARG A 170 10.17 -12.00 0.46
C ARG A 170 9.71 -13.45 0.34
N GLY A 171 8.96 -13.74 -0.71
CA GLY A 171 8.40 -15.07 -1.00
C GLY A 171 7.17 -15.46 -0.16
N ASN A 172 6.75 -14.64 0.81
CA ASN A 172 5.50 -14.88 1.53
C ASN A 172 4.33 -14.32 0.73
N PRO A 173 3.28 -15.10 0.43
CA PRO A 173 2.10 -14.61 -0.27
C PRO A 173 1.51 -13.39 0.44
N LEU A 174 1.16 -12.36 -0.34
CA LEU A 174 0.33 -11.28 0.18
C LEU A 174 -1.12 -11.77 0.21
N VAL A 175 -1.66 -11.89 1.42
CA VAL A 175 -3.11 -12.03 1.63
C VAL A 175 -3.66 -10.62 1.68
N LEU A 176 -4.40 -10.24 0.63
CA LEU A 176 -5.03 -8.92 0.45
C LEU A 176 -6.52 -9.04 0.73
#